data_AF-A0A7J4EGY9-F1
#
_entry.id   AF-A0A7J4EGY9-F1
#
_cell.length_a   1.000
_cell.length_b   1.000
_cell.length_c   1.000
_cell.angle_alpha   90.00
_cell.angle_beta   90.00
_cell.angle_gamma   90.00
#
_symmetry.space_group_name_H-M   'P 1'
#
loop_
_entity.id
_entity.type
_entity.pdbx_description
1 polymer ?
#
loop_
_entity_poly.entity_id
_entity_poly.type
_entity_poly.pdbx_seq_one_letter_code
_entity_poly.pdbx_strand_id
1 'polypeptide(L)'
;MKLLKIDDKPNDSLNIRFWNLVFTLFFVTIFVLIIDQINGTKYFLESLNVSFRFFWWISLSMSVTFFSYVFFIRALGIGKASVTQAVKATTIIFAIPVTFLLSYFIPVSTPPTPVLWLIKGMGIILVVLGIVSFALTQVKAYVFIRAQPGVKISSLLQEVWKVRGVDSVSAVSGGYDLVAKVRIRTLLKGYEMIIRRLEAIPGIKEFKWSSILKEWENI
;
A
#
# COMPACT_ATOMS: atom_id res chain seq x y z
N MET A 1 -3.13 12.97 -10.02
CA MET A 1 -3.92 12.50 -8.87
C MET A 1 -5.38 12.45 -9.28
N LYS A 2 -6.02 11.28 -9.31
CA LYS A 2 -7.50 11.23 -9.28
C LYS A 2 -7.89 11.19 -7.80
N LEU A 3 -8.33 12.33 -7.28
CA LEU A 3 -8.88 12.46 -5.93
C LEU A 3 -10.08 11.52 -5.80
N LEU A 4 -10.15 10.80 -4.68
CA LEU A 4 -11.30 9.97 -4.34
C LEU A 4 -12.48 10.92 -4.06
N LYS A 5 -13.43 10.97 -4.98
CA LYS A 5 -14.61 11.83 -4.90
C LYS A 5 -15.75 11.04 -4.26
N ILE A 6 -16.28 11.54 -3.15
CA ILE A 6 -17.56 11.14 -2.58
C ILE A 6 -18.39 12.42 -2.57
N ASP A 7 -19.58 12.42 -3.19
CA ASP A 7 -20.44 13.60 -3.43
C ASP A 7 -19.80 14.75 -4.25
N ASP A 8 -19.04 14.39 -5.29
CA ASP A 8 -18.43 15.31 -6.27
C ASP A 8 -17.47 16.38 -5.69
N LYS A 9 -17.28 16.40 -4.37
CA LYS A 9 -16.26 17.18 -3.68
C LYS A 9 -15.01 16.32 -3.50
N PRO A 10 -13.81 16.84 -3.79
CA PRO A 10 -12.57 16.14 -3.49
C PRO A 10 -12.40 16.09 -1.97
N ASN A 11 -12.75 14.98 -1.33
CA ASN A 11 -12.47 14.81 0.09
C ASN A 11 -10.98 14.48 0.21
N ASP A 12 -10.21 15.50 0.58
CA ASP A 12 -8.76 15.39 0.62
C ASP A 12 -8.35 14.52 1.81
N SER A 13 -7.58 13.46 1.54
CA SER A 13 -7.01 12.55 2.54
C SER A 13 -6.24 13.28 3.66
N LEU A 14 -5.84 14.52 3.39
CA LEU A 14 -5.19 15.44 4.32
C LEU A 14 -6.15 15.94 5.41
N ASN A 15 -7.41 16.21 5.07
CA ASN A 15 -8.43 16.68 6.00
C ASN A 15 -8.76 15.61 7.05
N ILE A 16 -8.97 14.36 6.62
CA ILE A 16 -9.26 13.24 7.53
C ILE A 16 -8.10 13.03 8.53
N ARG A 17 -6.85 13.18 8.09
CA ARG A 17 -5.68 13.04 8.98
C ARG A 17 -5.53 14.20 9.94
N PHE A 18 -5.77 15.43 9.47
CA PHE A 18 -5.76 16.62 10.31
C PHE A 18 -6.75 16.45 11.47
N TRP A 19 -8.00 16.08 11.15
CA TRP A 19 -9.02 15.81 12.16
C TRP A 19 -8.63 14.68 13.10
N ASN A 20 -8.07 13.57 12.59
CA ASN A 20 -7.62 12.48 13.45
C ASN A 20 -6.52 12.92 14.45
N LEU A 21 -5.59 13.78 14.02
CA LEU A 21 -4.54 14.31 14.89
C LEU A 21 -5.11 15.22 15.99
N VAL A 22 -6.06 16.08 15.62
CA VAL A 22 -6.81 16.94 16.57
C VAL A 22 -7.57 16.09 17.58
N PHE A 23 -8.33 15.08 17.12
CA PHE A 23 -9.07 14.20 18.01
C PHE A 23 -8.16 13.39 18.92
N THR A 24 -7.06 12.84 18.39
CA THR A 24 -6.10 12.07 19.19
C THR A 24 -5.47 12.94 20.27
N LEU A 25 -5.05 14.18 19.94
CA LEU A 25 -4.51 15.13 20.91
C LEU A 25 -5.53 15.42 22.02
N PHE A 26 -6.78 15.68 21.65
CA PHE A 26 -7.86 15.97 22.58
C PHE A 26 -8.10 14.80 23.55
N PHE A 27 -8.29 13.58 23.03
CA PHE A 27 -8.57 12.42 23.88
C PHE A 27 -7.38 12.03 24.75
N VAL A 28 -6.15 12.04 24.22
CA VAL A 28 -4.95 11.74 25.01
C VAL A 28 -4.78 12.75 26.15
N THR A 29 -5.01 14.04 25.89
CA THR A 29 -4.95 15.08 26.92
C THR A 29 -5.98 14.82 28.03
N ILE A 30 -7.22 14.48 27.67
CA ILE A 30 -8.27 14.16 28.65
C ILE A 30 -7.87 12.94 29.49
N PHE A 31 -7.41 11.85 28.86
CA PHE A 31 -7.00 10.65 29.58
C PHE A 31 -5.85 10.92 30.55
N VAL A 32 -4.85 11.69 30.13
CA VAL A 32 -3.72 12.06 31.00
C VAL A 32 -4.19 12.91 32.18
N LEU A 33 -5.11 13.86 31.98
CA LEU A 33 -5.66 14.68 33.07
C LEU A 33 -6.48 13.85 34.07
N ILE A 34 -7.28 12.89 33.59
CA ILE A 34 -8.03 11.97 34.46
C ILE A 34 -7.07 11.13 35.30
N ILE A 35 -6.00 10.61 34.68
CA ILE A 35 -4.98 9.81 35.38
C ILE A 35 -4.23 10.66 36.42
N ASP A 36 -3.88 11.91 36.10
CA ASP A 36 -3.24 12.83 37.04
C ASP A 36 -4.14 13.13 38.24
N GLN A 37 -5.45 13.33 38.00
CA GLN A 37 -6.42 13.57 39.06
C GLN A 37 -6.62 12.36 39.98
N ILE A 38 -6.58 11.14 39.44
CA ILE A 38 -6.75 9.91 40.21
C ILE A 38 -5.48 9.56 41.02
N ASN A 39 -4.30 9.74 40.43
CA ASN A 39 -3.04 9.31 41.03
C ASN A 39 -2.28 10.43 41.78
N GLY A 40 -2.78 11.68 41.73
CA GLY A 40 -2.14 12.84 42.38
C GLY A 40 -0.80 13.24 41.77
N THR A 41 -0.51 12.77 40.55
CA THR A 41 0.73 13.02 39.83
C THR A 41 0.64 14.33 39.03
N LYS A 42 1.75 14.75 38.40
CA LYS A 42 1.81 15.94 37.50
C LYS A 42 2.36 15.56 36.13
N TYR A 43 1.96 14.42 35.58
CA TYR A 43 2.45 13.92 34.30
C TYR A 43 2.15 14.88 33.15
N PHE A 44 1.04 15.62 33.20
CA PHE A 44 0.73 16.59 32.15
C PHE A 44 1.76 17.73 32.09
N LEU A 45 2.09 18.31 33.25
CA LEU A 45 3.06 19.42 33.36
C LEU A 45 4.48 18.94 33.04
N GLU A 46 4.85 17.76 33.50
CA GLU A 46 6.17 17.18 33.22
C GLU A 46 6.32 16.88 31.72
N SER A 47 5.27 16.37 31.08
CA SER A 47 5.26 16.12 29.62
C SER A 47 5.44 17.41 28.81
N LEU A 48 4.84 18.53 29.25
CA LEU A 48 5.03 19.83 28.63
C LEU A 48 6.47 20.33 28.80
N ASN A 49 7.02 20.23 30.01
CA ASN A 49 8.38 20.67 30.30
C ASN A 49 9.42 19.88 29.49
N VAL A 50 9.26 18.55 29.41
CA VAL A 50 10.11 17.67 28.61
C VAL A 50 9.99 17.99 27.12
N SER A 51 8.79 18.31 26.63
CA SER A 51 8.58 18.69 25.23
C SER A 51 9.33 19.97 24.84
N PHE A 52 9.39 20.96 25.74
CA PHE A 52 10.20 22.17 25.53
C PHE A 52 11.70 21.88 25.61
N ARG A 53 12.13 21.09 26.60
CA ARG A 53 13.54 20.78 26.82
C ARG A 53 14.16 19.97 25.67
N PHE A 54 13.42 19.04 25.11
CA PHE A 54 13.86 18.18 23.99
C PHE A 54 13.26 18.58 22.65
N PHE A 55 12.74 19.81 22.53
CA PHE A 55 12.06 20.30 21.34
C PHE A 55 12.88 20.07 20.06
N TRP A 56 14.18 20.33 20.10
CA TRP A 56 15.07 20.13 18.96
C TRP A 56 15.09 18.68 18.46
N TRP A 57 15.23 17.72 19.38
CA TRP A 57 15.25 16.29 19.06
C TRP A 57 13.90 15.78 18.56
N ILE A 58 12.82 16.23 19.19
CA ILE A 58 11.45 15.86 18.80
C ILE A 58 11.12 16.43 17.41
N SER A 59 11.49 17.69 17.15
CA SER A 59 11.27 18.35 15.86
C SER A 59 12.05 17.69 14.72
N LEU A 60 13.31 17.31 14.98
CA LEU A 60 14.12 16.58 14.01
C LEU A 60 13.53 15.18 13.73
N SER A 61 13.14 14.44 14.76
CA SER A 61 12.48 13.13 14.62
C SER A 61 11.18 13.22 13.82
N MET A 62 10.33 14.22 14.10
CA MET A 62 9.07 14.41 13.38
C MET A 62 9.27 14.92 11.96
N SER A 63 10.30 15.71 11.70
CA SER A 63 10.66 16.13 10.34
C SER A 63 11.10 14.94 9.49
N VAL A 64 11.94 14.06 10.03
CA VAL A 64 12.34 12.80 9.36
C VAL A 64 11.11 11.92 9.11
N THR A 65 10.21 11.80 10.09
CA THR A 65 8.96 11.04 9.96
C THR A 65 8.05 11.64 8.89
N PHE A 66 7.92 12.96 8.85
CA PHE A 66 7.14 13.69 7.85
C PHE A 66 7.71 13.45 6.44
N PHE A 67 9.00 13.63 6.23
CA PHE A 67 9.63 13.37 4.93
C PHE A 67 9.54 11.90 4.54
N SER A 68 9.74 10.97 5.46
CA SER A 68 9.53 9.53 5.23
C SER A 68 8.10 9.25 4.77
N TYR A 69 7.11 9.90 5.39
CA TYR A 69 5.71 9.78 5.01
C TYR A 69 5.42 10.42 3.64
N VAL A 70 5.96 11.61 3.36
CA VAL A 70 5.81 12.27 2.06
C VAL A 70 6.45 11.44 0.96
N PHE A 71 7.65 10.91 1.17
CA PHE A 71 8.29 9.99 0.24
C PHE A 71 7.52 8.69 0.10
N PHE A 72 6.90 8.19 1.16
CA PHE A 72 6.01 7.04 1.10
C PHE A 72 4.76 7.32 0.26
N ILE A 73 4.10 8.48 0.41
CA ILE A 73 2.98 8.89 -0.47
C ILE A 73 3.46 9.10 -1.90
N ARG A 74 4.63 9.71 -2.10
CA ARG A 74 5.22 9.93 -3.43
C ARG A 74 5.59 8.61 -4.08
N ALA A 75 6.10 7.64 -3.31
CA ALA A 75 6.34 6.28 -3.73
C ALA A 75 5.04 5.51 -3.99
N LEU A 76 3.95 5.79 -3.27
CA LEU A 76 2.58 5.31 -3.57
C LEU A 76 2.02 5.91 -4.87
N GLY A 77 2.38 7.16 -5.16
CA GLY A 77 1.95 7.90 -6.35
C GLY A 77 2.76 7.55 -7.61
N ILE A 78 4.04 7.21 -7.45
CA ILE A 78 4.97 6.83 -8.53
C ILE A 78 5.04 5.30 -8.69
N GLY A 79 4.84 4.54 -7.62
CA GLY A 79 4.89 3.08 -7.55
C GLY A 79 3.59 2.48 -6.98
N LYS A 80 3.09 1.44 -7.62
CA LYS A 80 1.81 0.79 -7.28
C LYS A 80 1.78 0.44 -5.79
N ALA A 81 0.65 0.72 -5.11
CA ALA A 81 0.46 0.57 -3.66
C ALA A 81 0.88 -0.79 -3.05
N SER A 82 1.06 -1.81 -3.90
CA SER A 82 1.61 -3.11 -3.51
C SER A 82 3.09 -3.09 -3.15
N VAL A 83 3.90 -2.25 -3.79
CA VAL A 83 5.34 -2.15 -3.50
C VAL A 83 5.55 -1.43 -2.17
N THR A 84 4.76 -0.40 -1.88
CA THR A 84 4.84 0.36 -0.63
C THR A 84 4.33 -0.42 0.58
N GLN A 85 3.31 -1.28 0.43
CA GLN A 85 2.90 -2.20 1.50
C GLN A 85 3.95 -3.27 1.76
N ALA A 86 4.60 -3.79 0.71
CA ALA A 86 5.73 -4.69 0.86
C ALA A 86 6.90 -4.02 1.61
N VAL A 87 7.26 -2.78 1.26
CA VAL A 87 8.32 -2.01 1.95
C VAL A 87 7.99 -1.78 3.43
N LYS A 88 6.75 -1.36 3.75
CA LYS A 88 6.30 -1.19 5.15
C LYS A 88 6.46 -2.47 5.95
N ALA A 89 6.14 -3.59 5.34
CA ALA A 89 6.21 -4.88 5.98
C ALA A 89 7.66 -5.42 6.08
N THR A 90 8.51 -5.11 5.10
CA THR A 90 9.96 -5.32 5.16
C THR A 90 10.60 -4.53 6.30
N THR A 91 10.18 -3.27 6.53
CA THR A 91 10.64 -2.48 7.70
C THR A 91 10.31 -3.19 9.01
N ILE A 92 9.14 -3.82 9.14
CA ILE A 92 8.77 -4.56 10.35
C ILE A 92 9.61 -5.85 10.50
N ILE A 93 9.86 -6.59 9.42
CA ILE A 93 10.73 -7.78 9.44
C ILE A 93 12.15 -7.43 9.87
N PHE A 94 12.72 -6.36 9.32
CA PHE A 94 14.09 -5.95 9.63
C PHE A 94 14.22 -5.20 10.96
N ALA A 95 13.17 -4.53 11.43
CA ALA A 95 13.22 -3.79 12.69
C ALA A 95 13.60 -4.69 13.87
N ILE A 96 13.21 -5.97 13.89
CA ILE A 96 13.42 -6.85 15.04
C ILE A 96 14.87 -7.38 15.13
N PRO A 97 15.46 -7.97 14.07
CA PRO A 97 16.89 -8.31 14.07
C PRO A 97 17.77 -7.07 14.29
N VAL A 98 17.42 -5.94 13.68
CA VAL A 98 18.15 -4.69 13.84
C VAL A 98 18.05 -4.17 15.27
N THR A 99 16.88 -4.24 15.92
CA THR A 99 16.72 -3.88 17.34
C THR A 99 17.53 -4.81 18.24
N PHE A 100 17.58 -6.12 17.95
CA PHE A 100 18.39 -7.07 18.70
C PHE A 100 19.89 -6.78 18.55
N LEU A 101 20.34 -6.48 17.33
CA LEU A 101 21.73 -6.15 17.02
C LEU A 101 22.14 -4.80 17.62
N LEU A 102 21.25 -3.80 17.60
CA LEU A 102 21.45 -2.52 18.28
C LEU A 102 21.43 -2.65 19.80
N SER A 103 20.71 -3.63 20.37
CA SER A 103 20.74 -3.87 21.82
C SER A 103 22.12 -4.30 22.34
N TYR A 104 22.98 -4.81 21.45
CA TYR A 104 24.37 -5.12 21.78
C TYR A 104 25.25 -3.87 21.89
N PHE A 105 24.91 -2.79 21.16
CA PHE A 105 25.69 -1.55 21.11
C PHE A 105 25.11 -0.42 21.97
N ILE A 106 23.81 -0.46 22.25
CA ILE A 106 23.07 0.55 23.02
C ILE A 106 22.17 -0.22 23.99
N PRO A 107 22.07 0.15 25.29
CA PRO A 107 21.17 -0.51 26.23
C PRO A 107 19.72 -0.15 25.91
N VAL A 108 19.17 -0.79 24.88
CA VAL A 108 17.75 -0.75 24.55
C VAL A 108 17.06 -1.74 25.48
N SER A 109 16.01 -1.31 26.19
CA SER A 109 15.27 -2.17 27.13
C SER A 109 14.74 -3.42 26.42
N THR A 110 15.43 -4.54 26.60
CA THR A 110 14.94 -5.85 26.19
C THR A 110 13.65 -6.16 26.97
N PRO A 111 12.65 -6.81 26.36
CA PRO A 111 11.43 -7.16 27.07
C PRO A 111 11.77 -8.03 28.29
N PRO A 112 11.46 -7.60 29.53
CA PRO A 112 11.91 -8.27 30.73
C PRO A 112 11.11 -9.54 31.05
N THR A 113 9.92 -9.71 30.45
CA THR A 113 9.02 -10.82 30.76
C THR A 113 8.81 -11.77 29.57
N PRO A 114 8.72 -13.10 29.81
CA PRO A 114 8.42 -14.09 28.78
C PRO A 114 7.09 -13.83 28.04
N VAL A 115 6.12 -13.22 28.71
CA VAL A 115 4.82 -12.86 28.13
C VAL A 115 4.97 -11.79 27.04
N LEU A 116 5.83 -10.79 27.22
CA LEU A 116 6.07 -9.77 26.20
C LEU A 116 6.75 -10.35 24.95
N TRP A 117 7.61 -11.37 25.13
CA TRP A 117 8.20 -12.11 24.02
C TRP A 117 7.16 -12.87 23.21
N LEU A 118 6.17 -13.46 23.90
CA LEU A 118 5.07 -14.19 23.28
C LEU A 118 4.17 -13.23 22.47
N ILE A 119 3.84 -12.05 23.02
CA ILE A 119 3.07 -11.01 22.32
C ILE A 119 3.84 -10.50 21.08
N LYS A 120 5.15 -10.23 21.20
CA LYS A 120 5.98 -9.87 20.04
C LYS A 120 6.03 -10.98 18.99
N GLY A 121 6.16 -12.24 19.41
CA GLY A 121 6.15 -13.41 18.53
C GLY A 121 4.85 -13.54 17.75
N MET A 122 3.70 -13.40 18.41
CA MET A 122 2.39 -13.38 17.76
C MET A 122 2.27 -12.24 16.75
N GLY A 123 2.76 -11.05 17.10
CA GLY A 123 2.81 -9.89 16.19
C GLY A 123 3.64 -10.17 14.93
N ILE A 124 4.79 -10.84 15.06
CA ILE A 124 5.62 -11.25 13.92
C ILE A 124 4.88 -12.21 13.02
N ILE A 125 4.25 -13.24 13.58
CA ILE A 125 3.51 -14.25 12.81
C ILE A 125 2.37 -13.59 12.02
N LEU A 126 1.61 -12.68 12.66
CA LEU A 126 0.55 -11.92 12.01
C LEU A 126 1.08 -11.05 10.85
N VAL A 127 2.21 -10.38 11.05
CA VAL A 127 2.85 -9.56 10.00
C VAL A 127 3.31 -10.43 8.83
N VAL A 128 3.97 -11.56 9.10
CA VAL A 128 4.43 -12.50 8.07
C VAL A 128 3.23 -13.07 7.29
N LEU A 129 2.16 -13.47 7.97
CA LEU A 129 0.91 -13.91 7.32
C LEU A 129 0.32 -12.81 6.44
N GLY A 130 0.30 -11.56 6.92
CA GLY A 130 -0.14 -10.41 6.13
C GLY A 130 0.68 -10.21 4.85
N ILE A 131 2.01 -10.36 4.94
CA ILE A 131 2.92 -10.24 3.79
C ILE A 131 2.72 -11.37 2.80
N VAL A 132 2.62 -12.61 3.28
CA VAL A 132 2.42 -13.78 2.42
C VAL A 132 1.06 -13.69 1.72
N SER A 133 0.01 -13.33 2.45
CA SER A 133 -1.34 -13.09 1.89
C SER A 133 -1.32 -12.01 0.81
N PHE A 134 -0.58 -10.93 1.05
CA PHE A 134 -0.45 -9.83 0.09
C PHE A 134 0.37 -10.22 -1.14
N ALA A 135 1.49 -10.94 -0.96
CA ALA A 135 2.35 -11.41 -2.04
C ALA A 135 1.67 -12.48 -2.92
N LEU A 136 0.78 -13.29 -2.34
CA LEU A 136 -0.01 -14.29 -3.06
C LEU A 136 -1.24 -13.71 -3.76
N THR A 137 -1.61 -12.46 -3.45
CA THR A 137 -2.78 -11.83 -4.06
C THR A 137 -2.53 -11.60 -5.55
N GLN A 138 -3.31 -12.30 -6.38
CA GLN A 138 -3.26 -12.18 -7.83
C GLN A 138 -3.97 -10.90 -8.28
N VAL A 139 -3.47 -10.28 -9.35
CA VAL A 139 -4.11 -9.15 -10.00
C VAL A 139 -4.86 -9.65 -11.21
N LYS A 140 -6.16 -9.34 -11.27
CA LYS A 140 -7.00 -9.52 -12.46
C LYS A 140 -7.17 -8.21 -13.20
N ALA A 141 -7.15 -8.26 -14.52
CA ALA A 141 -7.36 -7.10 -15.38
C ALA A 141 -8.11 -7.51 -16.65
N TYR A 142 -8.82 -6.56 -17.26
CA TYR A 142 -9.35 -6.69 -18.60
C TYR A 142 -8.58 -5.76 -19.54
N VAL A 143 -8.19 -6.30 -20.69
CA VAL A 143 -7.55 -5.55 -21.76
C VAL A 143 -8.53 -5.48 -22.92
N PHE A 144 -8.95 -4.27 -23.25
CA PHE A 144 -9.82 -4.00 -24.39
C PHE A 144 -8.93 -3.69 -25.59
N ILE A 145 -9.13 -4.37 -26.71
CA ILE A 145 -8.27 -4.30 -27.89
C ILE A 145 -9.13 -3.93 -29.10
N ARG A 146 -8.68 -2.93 -29.85
CA ARG A 146 -9.26 -2.50 -31.13
C ARG A 146 -8.34 -2.93 -32.26
N ALA A 147 -8.90 -3.66 -33.22
CA ALA A 147 -8.19 -4.16 -34.39
C ALA A 147 -8.07 -3.08 -35.47
N GLN A 148 -7.08 -3.23 -36.34
CA GLN A 148 -6.99 -2.45 -37.57
C GLN A 148 -8.01 -2.93 -38.61
N PRO A 149 -8.57 -2.03 -39.43
CA PRO A 149 -9.48 -2.41 -40.51
C PRO A 149 -8.83 -3.41 -41.48
N GLY A 150 -9.56 -4.46 -41.86
CA GLY A 150 -9.08 -5.48 -42.81
C GLY A 150 -8.34 -6.67 -42.20
N VAL A 151 -8.12 -6.69 -40.88
CA VAL A 151 -7.51 -7.83 -40.17
C VAL A 151 -8.58 -8.86 -39.77
N LYS A 152 -8.27 -10.15 -39.95
CA LYS A 152 -9.15 -11.23 -39.47
C LYS A 152 -9.13 -11.28 -37.94
N ILE A 153 -10.30 -11.10 -37.31
CA ILE A 153 -10.43 -11.15 -35.84
C ILE A 153 -10.01 -12.52 -35.27
N SER A 154 -10.26 -13.60 -36.02
CA SER A 154 -9.88 -14.96 -35.62
C SER A 154 -8.37 -15.15 -35.45
N SER A 155 -7.55 -14.54 -36.31
CA SER A 155 -6.08 -14.61 -36.18
C SER A 155 -5.59 -13.79 -35.00
N LEU A 156 -6.12 -12.57 -34.82
CA LEU A 156 -5.79 -11.73 -33.65
C LEU A 156 -6.16 -12.40 -32.33
N LEU A 157 -7.32 -13.06 -32.26
CA LEU A 157 -7.75 -13.79 -31.07
C LEU A 157 -6.75 -14.88 -30.68
N GLN A 158 -6.25 -15.65 -31.66
CA GLN A 158 -5.24 -16.68 -31.42
C GLN A 158 -3.91 -16.11 -30.96
N GLU A 159 -3.47 -14.97 -31.51
CA GLU A 159 -2.21 -14.34 -31.09
C GLU A 159 -2.30 -13.78 -29.67
N VAL A 160 -3.39 -13.08 -29.33
CA VAL A 160 -3.61 -12.56 -27.99
C VAL A 160 -3.74 -13.70 -26.97
N TRP A 161 -4.38 -14.80 -27.34
CA TRP A 161 -4.49 -15.99 -26.47
C TRP A 161 -3.12 -16.61 -26.12
N LYS A 162 -2.15 -16.58 -27.05
CA LYS A 162 -0.80 -17.11 -26.81
C LYS A 162 0.03 -16.26 -25.83
N VAL A 163 -0.40 -15.05 -25.50
CA VAL A 163 0.34 -14.18 -24.59
C VAL A 163 0.28 -14.73 -23.16
N ARG A 164 1.45 -14.98 -22.58
CA ARG A 164 1.58 -15.52 -21.21
C ARG A 164 0.97 -14.57 -20.18
N GLY A 165 -0.02 -15.07 -19.43
CA GLY A 165 -0.75 -14.29 -18.41
C GLY A 165 -2.16 -13.90 -18.84
N VAL A 166 -2.54 -14.13 -20.09
CA VAL A 166 -3.94 -14.08 -20.55
C VAL A 166 -4.63 -15.36 -20.10
N ASP A 167 -5.76 -15.20 -19.40
CA ASP A 167 -6.62 -16.25 -18.83
C ASP A 167 -7.74 -16.61 -19.82
N SER A 168 -8.33 -15.60 -20.45
CA SER A 168 -9.31 -15.80 -21.52
C SER A 168 -9.32 -14.65 -22.54
N VAL A 169 -9.79 -14.91 -23.76
CA VAL A 169 -10.00 -13.89 -24.80
C VAL A 169 -11.38 -14.11 -25.41
N SER A 170 -12.11 -13.03 -25.67
CA SER A 170 -13.42 -13.07 -26.31
C SER A 170 -13.54 -11.95 -27.35
N ALA A 171 -14.16 -12.27 -28.49
CA ALA A 171 -14.56 -11.27 -29.46
C ALA A 171 -15.85 -10.60 -29.00
N VAL A 172 -15.93 -9.28 -29.14
CA VAL A 172 -17.06 -8.49 -28.64
C VAL A 172 -17.54 -7.55 -29.74
N SER A 173 -18.84 -7.33 -29.83
CA SER A 173 -19.42 -6.30 -30.69
C SER A 173 -19.53 -4.99 -29.90
N GLY A 174 -18.89 -3.92 -30.39
CA GLY A 174 -18.93 -2.60 -29.75
C GLY A 174 -17.76 -1.70 -30.13
N GLY A 175 -17.38 -0.79 -29.23
CA GLY A 175 -16.25 0.12 -29.46
C GLY A 175 -14.86 -0.54 -29.48
N TYR A 176 -14.78 -1.81 -29.10
CA TYR A 176 -13.60 -2.67 -29.12
C TYR A 176 -13.97 -4.01 -29.73
N ASP A 177 -13.03 -4.64 -30.42
CA ASP A 177 -13.27 -5.89 -31.15
C ASP A 177 -12.94 -7.13 -30.31
N LEU A 178 -12.03 -6.98 -29.33
CA LEU A 178 -11.53 -8.07 -28.49
C LEU A 178 -11.41 -7.61 -27.03
N VAL A 179 -11.71 -8.53 -26.11
CA VAL A 179 -11.45 -8.37 -24.68
C VAL A 179 -10.64 -9.56 -24.19
N ALA A 180 -9.49 -9.29 -23.58
CA ALA A 180 -8.64 -10.29 -22.95
C ALA A 180 -8.68 -10.14 -21.43
N LYS A 181 -9.06 -11.21 -20.73
CA LYS A 181 -8.93 -11.32 -19.27
C LYS A 181 -7.51 -11.73 -18.94
N VAL A 182 -6.85 -10.98 -18.09
CA VAL A 182 -5.46 -11.19 -17.68
C VAL A 182 -5.42 -11.52 -16.20
N ARG A 183 -4.63 -12.54 -15.85
CA ARG A 183 -4.38 -12.94 -14.47
C ARG A 183 -2.89 -13.07 -14.23
N ILE A 184 -2.34 -12.15 -13.44
CA ILE A 184 -0.90 -12.06 -13.17
C ILE A 184 -0.64 -11.95 -11.67
N ARG A 185 0.44 -12.60 -11.20
CA ARG A 185 0.86 -12.53 -9.78
C ARG A 185 1.56 -11.21 -9.43
N THR A 186 2.04 -10.44 -10.42
CA THR A 186 2.72 -9.15 -10.19
C THR A 186 2.29 -8.10 -11.20
N LEU A 187 1.77 -6.97 -10.73
CA LEU A 187 1.23 -5.90 -11.60
C LEU A 187 2.31 -5.17 -12.40
N LEU A 188 3.58 -5.16 -12.00
CA LEU A 188 4.64 -4.43 -12.70
C LEU A 188 5.26 -5.25 -13.84
N LYS A 189 5.96 -6.33 -13.50
CA LYS A 189 6.62 -7.18 -14.48
C LYS A 189 5.63 -7.86 -15.42
N GLY A 190 4.49 -8.32 -14.89
CA GLY A 190 3.44 -8.94 -15.72
C GLY A 190 2.80 -7.95 -16.69
N TYR A 191 2.53 -6.72 -16.25
CA TYR A 191 1.96 -5.68 -17.11
C TYR A 191 2.88 -5.29 -18.25
N GLU A 192 4.15 -4.96 -17.96
CA GLU A 192 5.10 -4.53 -18.98
C GLU A 192 5.38 -5.64 -19.99
N MET A 193 5.50 -6.88 -19.52
CA MET A 193 5.63 -8.05 -20.39
C MET A 193 4.42 -8.21 -21.32
N ILE A 194 3.20 -8.08 -20.79
CA ILE A 194 1.98 -8.24 -21.58
C ILE A 194 1.81 -7.09 -22.58
N ILE A 195 2.06 -5.85 -22.16
CA ILE A 195 2.00 -4.68 -23.07
C ILE A 195 2.99 -4.83 -24.21
N ARG A 196 4.26 -5.11 -23.92
CA ARG A 196 5.26 -5.29 -24.99
C ARG A 196 4.88 -6.41 -25.96
N ARG A 197 4.22 -7.47 -25.47
CA ARG A 197 3.75 -8.56 -26.32
C ARG A 197 2.52 -8.16 -27.14
N LEU A 198 1.59 -7.38 -26.59
CA LEU A 198 0.44 -6.87 -27.32
C LEU A 198 0.84 -5.83 -28.36
N GLU A 199 1.76 -4.92 -28.05
CA GLU A 199 2.30 -3.94 -29.00
C GLU A 199 3.04 -4.60 -30.18
N ALA A 200 3.65 -5.76 -29.95
CA ALA A 200 4.34 -6.52 -30.98
C ALA A 200 3.40 -7.28 -31.94
N ILE A 201 2.10 -7.40 -31.61
CA ILE A 201 1.13 -8.10 -32.47
C ILE A 201 0.70 -7.17 -33.61
N PRO A 202 1.02 -7.52 -34.89
CA PRO A 202 0.58 -6.73 -36.02
C PRO A 202 -0.95 -6.81 -36.15
N GLY A 203 -1.58 -5.65 -36.35
CA GLY A 203 -3.04 -5.54 -36.50
C GLY A 203 -3.79 -5.06 -35.26
N ILE A 204 -3.10 -4.81 -34.14
CA ILE A 204 -3.66 -4.04 -33.02
C ILE A 204 -3.51 -2.54 -33.33
N LYS A 205 -4.62 -1.80 -33.30
CA LYS A 205 -4.64 -0.34 -33.48
C LYS A 205 -4.46 0.38 -32.15
N GLU A 206 -5.22 -0.04 -31.15
CA GLU A 206 -5.29 0.57 -29.84
C GLU A 206 -5.66 -0.49 -28.81
N PHE A 207 -5.12 -0.39 -27.60
CA PHE A 207 -5.56 -1.20 -26.49
C PHE A 207 -5.68 -0.35 -25.21
N LYS A 208 -6.61 -0.76 -24.34
CA LYS A 208 -6.86 -0.10 -23.06
C LYS A 208 -6.80 -1.14 -21.95
N TRP A 209 -5.89 -0.90 -21.00
CA TRP A 209 -5.76 -1.73 -19.81
C TRP A 209 -6.66 -1.22 -18.69
N SER A 210 -7.54 -2.09 -18.18
CA SER A 210 -8.42 -1.82 -17.05
C SER A 210 -8.15 -2.85 -15.94
N SER A 211 -7.42 -2.45 -14.90
CA SER A 211 -7.21 -3.30 -13.72
C SER A 211 -8.47 -3.38 -12.86
N ILE A 212 -8.82 -4.58 -12.41
CA ILE A 212 -9.92 -4.80 -11.47
C ILE A 212 -9.37 -4.61 -10.06
N LEU A 213 -10.03 -3.78 -9.26
CA LEU A 213 -9.74 -3.69 -7.83
C LEU A 213 -10.26 -4.95 -7.15
N LYS A 214 -9.49 -5.53 -6.21
CA LYS A 214 -9.82 -6.77 -5.51
C LYS A 214 -11.23 -6.77 -4.88
N GLU A 215 -11.69 -5.60 -4.45
CA GLU A 215 -13.02 -5.37 -3.87
C GLU A 215 -14.18 -5.61 -4.86
N TRP A 216 -13.90 -5.56 -6.16
CA TRP A 216 -14.89 -5.62 -7.25
C TRP A 216 -14.72 -6.87 -8.12
N GLU A 217 -14.06 -7.91 -7.60
CA GLU A 217 -13.68 -9.10 -8.36
C GLU A 217 -14.80 -10.14 -8.52
N ASN A 218 -15.79 -10.12 -7.60
CA ASN A 218 -16.87 -11.11 -7.48
C ASN A 218 -18.27 -10.52 -7.66
N ILE A 219 -18.39 -9.29 -8.15
CA ILE A 219 -19.68 -8.70 -8.53
C ILE A 219 -19.95 -9.00 -10.01
#